data_AF-A0A5D0GGA8-F1
#
_entry.id   AF-A0A5D0GGA8-F1
#
_cell.length_a   1.000
_cell.length_b   1.000
_cell.length_c   1.000
_cell.angle_alpha   90.00
_cell.angle_beta   90.00
_cell.angle_gamma   90.00
#
_symmetry.space_group_name_H-M   'P 1'
#
loop_
_entity.id
_entity.type
_entity.pdbx_description
1 polymer ?
#
loop_
_entity_poly.entity_id
_entity_poly.type
_entity_poly.pdbx_seq_one_letter_code
_entity_poly.pdbx_strand_id
1 'polypeptide(L)'
;MNFRSHHFKAITVFIFVLTTSFSFSQQDFQGKATYLSKTTIDMDNFGRGDMSEEQKKQIAERMKSMLEKTYFLVFNKTESTYKEEEKLDTPGQSSGFRMMMGNFTGGAQYKDVKENVLLQEQEFFGKQFLIKDSLPKFEWKMSGETKQIGQYACFKATATKKVDAMDFRSMRRKNNDDASKKETDSTKTKDVMDEIEVPETIEVTAWYTMQIPVNQGPGEYWGLPGLILEVHADRTTILCSKIVLNPEDKEDIKKPEKGKEVTQEEYNDIMKKKIEEMREMYGGRGRGGH
;
A
#
# COMPACT_ATOMS: atom_id res chain seq x y z
N MET A 1 -19.13 -48.30 45.67
CA MET A 1 -18.79 -46.86 45.55
C MET A 1 -17.81 -46.53 44.42
N ASN A 2 -17.30 -47.51 43.65
CA ASN A 2 -16.23 -47.27 42.65
C ASN A 2 -16.71 -46.89 41.24
N PHE A 3 -17.97 -47.16 40.88
CA PHE A 3 -18.47 -46.94 39.51
C PHE A 3 -18.54 -45.44 39.12
N ARG A 4 -18.91 -44.56 40.07
CA ARG A 4 -18.96 -43.10 39.85
C ARG A 4 -17.59 -42.45 39.62
N SER A 5 -16.52 -43.01 40.21
CA SER A 5 -15.15 -42.49 40.09
C SER A 5 -14.56 -42.71 38.68
N HIS A 6 -14.84 -43.87 38.07
CA HIS A 6 -14.39 -44.17 36.72
C HIS A 6 -15.06 -43.30 35.66
N HIS A 7 -16.37 -43.02 35.80
CA HIS A 7 -17.08 -42.11 34.91
C HIS A 7 -16.59 -40.66 35.03
N PHE A 8 -16.31 -40.20 36.25
CA PHE A 8 -15.77 -38.85 36.46
C PHE A 8 -14.38 -38.69 35.81
N LYS A 9 -13.48 -39.67 36.00
CA LYS A 9 -12.16 -39.68 35.35
C LYS A 9 -12.26 -39.74 33.83
N ALA A 10 -13.17 -40.53 33.27
CA ALA A 10 -13.40 -40.60 31.83
C ALA A 10 -13.89 -39.27 31.24
N ILE A 11 -14.79 -38.56 31.94
CA ILE A 11 -15.27 -37.24 31.53
C ILE A 11 -14.14 -36.20 31.58
N THR A 12 -13.32 -36.20 32.63
CA THR A 12 -12.19 -35.26 32.73
C THR A 12 -11.14 -35.49 31.64
N VAL A 13 -10.84 -36.76 31.31
CA VAL A 13 -9.94 -37.10 30.20
C VAL A 13 -10.54 -36.70 28.85
N PHE A 14 -11.85 -36.91 28.65
CA PHE A 14 -12.53 -36.50 27.42
C PHE A 14 -12.55 -34.98 27.23
N ILE A 15 -12.80 -34.20 28.30
CA ILE A 15 -12.71 -32.74 28.29
C ILE A 15 -11.27 -32.30 27.98
N PHE A 16 -10.27 -32.92 28.59
CA PHE A 16 -8.86 -32.60 28.34
C PHE A 16 -8.47 -32.88 26.88
N VAL A 17 -8.87 -34.01 26.32
CA VAL A 17 -8.63 -34.37 24.90
C VAL A 17 -9.38 -33.45 23.93
N LEU A 18 -10.60 -33.01 24.27
CA LEU A 18 -11.32 -32.01 23.49
C LEU A 18 -10.61 -30.64 23.52
N THR A 19 -10.11 -30.22 24.67
CA THR A 19 -9.40 -28.93 24.78
C THR A 19 -8.08 -28.93 24.01
N THR A 20 -7.32 -30.02 24.03
CA THR A 20 -6.04 -30.11 23.28
C THR A 20 -6.26 -30.17 21.77
N SER A 21 -7.33 -30.83 21.31
CA SER A 21 -7.67 -30.92 19.88
C SER A 21 -8.10 -29.57 19.31
N PHE A 22 -8.81 -28.74 20.09
CA PHE A 22 -9.17 -27.38 19.69
C PHE A 22 -7.96 -26.44 19.61
N SER A 23 -6.92 -26.65 20.43
CA SER A 23 -5.70 -25.83 20.40
C SER A 23 -4.82 -26.11 19.18
N PHE A 24 -4.72 -27.37 18.73
CA PHE A 24 -3.88 -27.73 17.56
C PHE A 24 -4.45 -27.19 16.23
N SER A 25 -5.77 -27.16 16.06
CA SER A 25 -6.41 -26.61 14.86
C SER A 25 -6.19 -25.10 14.68
N GLN A 26 -5.76 -24.38 15.72
CA GLN A 26 -5.60 -22.93 15.69
C GLN A 26 -4.23 -22.45 15.22
N GLN A 27 -3.24 -23.35 15.07
CA GLN A 27 -1.87 -23.01 14.66
C GLN A 27 -1.71 -22.83 13.13
N ASP A 28 -2.71 -23.21 12.34
CA ASP A 28 -2.55 -23.40 10.89
C ASP A 28 -3.36 -22.45 10.00
N PHE A 29 -3.99 -21.42 10.57
CA PHE A 29 -4.79 -20.47 9.80
C PHE A 29 -3.91 -19.65 8.85
N GLN A 30 -4.22 -19.72 7.57
CA GLN A 30 -3.65 -18.86 6.54
C GLN A 30 -4.73 -18.44 5.54
N GLY A 31 -4.68 -17.19 5.08
CA GLY A 31 -5.51 -16.70 4.00
C GLY A 31 -4.66 -16.06 2.91
N LYS A 32 -5.18 -16.10 1.68
CA LYS A 32 -4.67 -15.34 0.54
C LYS A 32 -5.79 -14.48 -0.02
N ALA A 33 -5.59 -13.17 -0.01
CA ALA A 33 -6.50 -12.18 -0.58
C ALA A 33 -5.85 -11.50 -1.80
N THR A 34 -6.61 -11.33 -2.88
CA THR A 34 -6.20 -10.61 -4.08
C THR A 34 -6.84 -9.23 -4.07
N TYR A 35 -6.04 -8.19 -4.19
CA TYR A 35 -6.47 -6.80 -4.21
C TYR A 35 -6.21 -6.17 -5.57
N LEU A 36 -7.14 -5.34 -6.01
CA LEU A 36 -7.01 -4.48 -7.17
C LEU A 36 -6.88 -3.05 -6.65
N SER A 37 -5.72 -2.45 -6.87
CA SER A 37 -5.46 -1.04 -6.59
C SER A 37 -5.72 -0.23 -7.84
N LYS A 38 -6.53 0.82 -7.71
CA LYS A 38 -6.84 1.78 -8.76
C LYS A 38 -6.60 3.19 -8.24
N THR A 39 -5.64 3.88 -8.84
CA THR A 39 -5.39 5.30 -8.58
C THR A 39 -5.95 6.14 -9.72
N THR A 40 -6.70 7.18 -9.40
CA THR A 40 -7.18 8.15 -10.38
C THR A 40 -6.19 9.31 -10.49
N ILE A 41 -5.99 9.81 -11.71
CA ILE A 41 -5.23 11.04 -11.96
C ILE A 41 -6.23 12.13 -12.34
N ASP A 42 -6.03 13.30 -11.78
CA ASP A 42 -6.68 14.51 -12.27
C ASP A 42 -6.01 14.92 -13.59
N MET A 43 -6.62 14.51 -14.70
CA MET A 43 -6.09 14.74 -16.05
C MET A 43 -6.24 16.19 -16.50
N ASP A 44 -7.09 16.98 -15.85
CA ASP A 44 -7.30 18.39 -16.20
C ASP A 44 -6.14 19.25 -15.68
N ASN A 45 -5.55 18.85 -14.56
CA ASN A 45 -4.36 19.48 -13.99
C ASN A 45 -3.04 18.77 -14.35
N PHE A 46 -3.10 17.67 -15.11
CA PHE A 46 -1.93 16.90 -15.54
C PHE A 46 -1.23 17.60 -16.72
N GLY A 47 0.01 18.07 -16.56
CA GLY A 47 0.80 18.65 -17.67
C GLY A 47 0.52 20.13 -18.00
N ARG A 48 0.88 20.58 -19.22
CA ARG A 48 0.55 21.94 -19.69
C ARG A 48 -0.93 22.01 -20.06
N GLY A 49 -1.63 23.05 -19.62
CA GLY A 49 -3.10 23.18 -19.64
C GLY A 49 -3.82 23.15 -21.00
N ASP A 50 -3.11 22.87 -22.10
CA ASP A 50 -3.63 22.89 -23.47
C ASP A 50 -3.54 21.49 -24.15
N MET A 51 -3.77 20.41 -23.40
CA MET A 51 -3.84 19.06 -24.01
C MET A 51 -5.23 18.77 -24.56
N SER A 52 -5.30 18.29 -25.81
CA SER A 52 -6.55 17.82 -26.40
C SER A 52 -7.10 16.57 -25.67
N GLU A 53 -8.42 16.36 -25.73
CA GLU A 53 -9.07 15.19 -25.11
C GLU A 53 -8.52 13.85 -25.64
N GLU A 54 -8.14 13.79 -26.92
CA GLU A 54 -7.49 12.61 -27.50
C GLU A 54 -6.11 12.35 -26.90
N GLN A 55 -5.32 13.40 -26.67
CA GLN A 55 -4.02 13.29 -25.99
C GLN A 55 -4.20 12.86 -24.54
N LYS A 56 -5.15 13.45 -23.79
CA LYS A 56 -5.48 13.03 -22.42
C LYS A 56 -5.84 11.56 -22.37
N LYS A 57 -6.68 11.08 -23.30
CA LYS A 57 -7.09 9.67 -23.37
C LYS A 57 -5.93 8.74 -23.68
N GLN A 58 -5.06 9.09 -24.63
CA GLN A 58 -3.87 8.28 -24.94
C GLN A 58 -2.89 8.23 -23.76
N ILE A 59 -2.72 9.32 -23.02
CA ILE A 59 -1.89 9.36 -21.81
C ILE A 59 -2.51 8.48 -20.72
N ALA A 60 -3.81 8.61 -20.46
CA ALA A 60 -4.51 7.77 -19.48
C ALA A 60 -4.39 6.28 -19.83
N GLU A 61 -4.53 5.92 -21.10
CA GLU A 61 -4.43 4.54 -21.57
C GLU A 61 -3.01 3.98 -21.43
N ARG A 62 -1.97 4.78 -21.72
CA ARG A 62 -0.57 4.42 -21.45
C ARG A 62 -0.27 4.29 -19.96
N MET A 63 -0.92 5.07 -19.12
CA MET A 63 -0.73 5.05 -17.67
C MET A 63 -1.60 4.01 -16.97
N LYS A 64 -2.61 3.44 -17.64
CA LYS A 64 -3.58 2.51 -17.06
C LYS A 64 -2.92 1.33 -16.36
N SER A 65 -1.91 0.71 -16.97
CA SER A 65 -1.18 -0.41 -16.36
C SER A 65 -0.36 -0.03 -15.13
N MET A 66 -0.05 1.26 -14.94
CA MET A 66 0.62 1.78 -13.74
C MET A 66 -0.37 2.20 -12.66
N LEU A 67 -1.56 2.64 -13.06
CA LEU A 67 -2.62 3.11 -12.17
C LEU A 67 -3.52 1.98 -11.65
N GLU A 68 -3.61 0.89 -12.42
CA GLU A 68 -4.34 -0.32 -12.07
C GLU A 68 -3.36 -1.47 -11.83
N LYS A 69 -3.15 -1.82 -10.57
CA LYS A 69 -2.19 -2.84 -10.14
C LYS A 69 -2.89 -3.93 -9.33
N THR A 70 -2.48 -5.18 -9.53
CA THR A 70 -2.94 -6.31 -8.74
C THR A 70 -1.93 -6.57 -7.63
N TYR A 71 -2.41 -6.87 -6.43
CA TYR A 71 -1.59 -7.26 -5.28
C TYR A 71 -2.12 -8.52 -4.62
N PHE A 72 -1.23 -9.32 -4.05
CA PHE A 72 -1.56 -10.46 -3.22
C PHE A 72 -1.19 -10.18 -1.77
N LEU A 73 -2.14 -10.37 -0.87
CA LEU A 73 -1.95 -10.41 0.57
C LEU A 73 -1.99 -11.86 1.03
N VAL A 74 -0.87 -12.42 1.46
CA VAL A 74 -0.82 -13.70 2.17
C VAL A 74 -0.71 -13.40 3.65
N PHE A 75 -1.61 -13.91 4.47
CA PHE A 75 -1.70 -13.54 5.88
C PHE A 75 -2.03 -14.73 6.76
N ASN A 76 -1.54 -14.69 7.99
CA ASN A 76 -2.01 -15.52 9.08
C ASN A 76 -2.59 -14.60 10.18
N LYS A 77 -2.71 -15.08 11.43
CA LYS A 77 -3.25 -14.28 12.54
C LYS A 77 -2.34 -13.12 12.96
N THR A 78 -1.06 -13.16 12.63
CA THR A 78 -0.01 -12.30 13.19
C THR A 78 0.81 -11.61 12.12
N GLU A 79 1.14 -12.33 11.06
CA GLU A 79 2.01 -11.89 9.99
C GLU A 79 1.25 -11.78 8.67
N SER A 80 1.74 -10.91 7.78
CA SER A 80 1.29 -10.88 6.40
C SER A 80 2.38 -10.41 5.45
N THR A 81 2.30 -10.84 4.19
CA THR A 81 3.05 -10.28 3.08
C THR A 81 2.10 -9.66 2.07
N TYR A 82 2.46 -8.50 1.53
CA TYR A 82 1.71 -7.80 0.51
C TYR A 82 2.64 -7.50 -0.68
N LYS A 83 2.34 -8.09 -1.84
CA LYS A 83 3.22 -8.05 -3.02
C LYS A 83 2.45 -7.74 -4.28
N GLU A 84 3.03 -6.91 -5.15
CA GLU A 84 2.49 -6.65 -6.48
C GLU A 84 2.59 -7.92 -7.35
N GLU A 85 1.59 -8.16 -8.18
CA GLU A 85 1.66 -9.20 -9.21
C GLU A 85 2.71 -8.81 -10.27
N GLU A 86 3.76 -9.60 -10.40
CA GLU A 86 4.77 -9.41 -11.45
C GLU A 86 4.16 -9.67 -12.82
N LYS A 87 4.01 -8.61 -13.62
CA LYS A 87 3.65 -8.73 -15.04
C LYS A 87 4.91 -8.61 -15.88
N LEU A 88 5.22 -9.68 -16.63
CA LEU A 88 6.31 -9.70 -17.60
C LEU A 88 6.18 -8.53 -18.58
N ASP A 89 7.29 -7.82 -18.81
CA ASP A 89 7.32 -6.65 -19.67
C ASP A 89 6.93 -6.99 -21.11
N THR A 90 6.03 -6.19 -21.69
CA THR A 90 5.82 -6.15 -23.14
C THR A 90 7.01 -5.47 -23.82
N PRO A 91 7.69 -6.13 -24.78
CA PRO A 91 8.82 -5.53 -25.50
C PRO A 91 8.42 -4.21 -26.19
N GLY A 92 9.20 -3.14 -25.99
CA GLY A 92 9.07 -1.88 -26.73
C GLY A 92 8.36 -0.71 -26.03
N GLN A 93 7.86 -0.89 -24.80
CA GLN A 93 7.37 0.24 -23.98
C GLN A 93 8.56 0.97 -23.33
N SER A 94 8.50 2.30 -23.21
CA SER A 94 9.60 3.16 -22.75
C SER A 94 10.13 2.77 -21.36
N SER A 95 11.11 1.87 -21.35
CA SER A 95 11.71 1.25 -20.16
C SER A 95 12.22 2.28 -19.16
N GLY A 96 12.74 3.43 -19.62
CA GLY A 96 13.25 4.49 -18.74
C GLY A 96 12.19 5.15 -17.85
N PHE A 97 11.02 5.49 -18.38
CA PHE A 97 9.95 6.14 -17.59
C PHE A 97 9.26 5.16 -16.65
N ARG A 98 9.04 3.90 -17.08
CA ARG A 98 8.49 2.84 -16.23
C ARG A 98 9.44 2.42 -15.11
N MET A 99 10.75 2.32 -15.39
CA MET A 99 11.78 2.07 -14.37
C MET A 99 11.89 3.23 -13.38
N MET A 100 11.85 4.47 -13.88
CA MET A 100 11.85 5.66 -13.03
C MET A 100 10.60 5.67 -12.12
N MET A 101 9.40 5.42 -12.65
CA MET A 101 8.14 5.42 -11.89
C MET A 101 7.96 4.19 -10.98
N GLY A 102 8.46 3.02 -11.39
CA GLY A 102 8.43 1.79 -10.59
C GLY A 102 9.21 1.91 -9.29
N ASN A 103 10.29 2.69 -9.30
CA ASN A 103 11.08 3.04 -8.12
C ASN A 103 10.33 3.94 -7.12
N PHE A 104 9.21 4.56 -7.50
CA PHE A 104 8.32 5.31 -6.60
C PHE A 104 7.12 4.50 -6.13
N THR A 105 6.94 3.27 -6.63
CA THR A 105 5.95 2.34 -6.09
C THR A 105 6.61 1.44 -5.05
N GLY A 106 5.99 1.36 -3.87
CA GLY A 106 6.49 0.52 -2.78
C GLY A 106 6.61 -0.94 -3.21
N GLY A 107 7.75 -1.56 -2.95
CA GLY A 107 7.97 -2.97 -3.23
C GLY A 107 7.26 -3.90 -2.26
N ALA A 108 7.71 -5.15 -2.19
CA ALA A 108 7.11 -6.17 -1.34
C ALA A 108 7.14 -5.77 0.14
N GLN A 109 6.00 -5.86 0.82
CA GLN A 109 5.88 -5.56 2.24
C GLN A 109 5.68 -6.82 3.07
N TYR A 110 6.23 -6.82 4.27
CA TYR A 110 6.00 -7.80 5.33
C TYR A 110 5.56 -7.07 6.59
N LYS A 111 4.56 -7.59 7.28
CA LYS A 111 4.04 -7.06 8.54
C LYS A 111 4.01 -8.14 9.60
N ASP A 112 4.33 -7.75 10.83
CA ASP A 112 4.08 -8.54 12.02
C ASP A 112 3.37 -7.66 13.07
N VAL A 113 2.11 -7.97 13.36
CA VAL A 113 1.27 -7.21 14.29
C VAL A 113 1.56 -7.50 15.75
N LYS A 114 2.22 -8.64 16.06
CA LYS A 114 2.64 -8.96 17.43
C LYS A 114 3.90 -8.20 17.79
N GLU A 115 4.88 -8.22 16.89
CA GLU A 115 6.16 -7.52 17.09
C GLU A 115 6.08 -6.03 16.74
N ASN A 116 4.95 -5.58 16.17
CA ASN A 116 4.73 -4.21 15.72
C ASN A 116 5.78 -3.75 14.69
N VAL A 117 6.04 -4.59 13.68
CA VAL A 117 7.07 -4.36 12.66
C VAL A 117 6.46 -4.30 11.27
N LEU A 118 6.88 -3.31 10.48
CA LEU A 118 6.68 -3.20 9.03
C LEU A 118 8.04 -3.26 8.34
N LEU A 119 8.18 -4.17 7.37
CA LEU A 119 9.34 -4.25 6.49
C LEU A 119 8.91 -4.04 5.05
N GLN A 120 9.70 -3.32 4.27
CA GLN A 120 9.47 -3.15 2.84
C GLN A 120 10.78 -3.30 2.07
N GLU A 121 10.80 -4.21 1.11
CA GLU A 121 11.90 -4.33 0.15
C GLU A 121 11.72 -3.26 -0.92
N GLN A 122 12.77 -2.47 -1.15
CA GLN A 122 12.73 -1.39 -2.14
C GLN A 122 14.01 -1.39 -2.96
N GLU A 123 13.88 -1.36 -4.29
CA GLU A 123 15.00 -1.09 -5.17
C GLU A 123 14.96 0.35 -5.64
N PHE A 124 16.11 1.03 -5.56
CA PHE A 124 16.26 2.40 -6.02
C PHE A 124 17.63 2.57 -6.66
N PHE A 125 17.65 2.85 -7.96
CA PHE A 125 18.88 3.05 -8.77
C PHE A 125 19.89 1.89 -8.65
N GLY A 126 19.41 0.64 -8.75
CA GLY A 126 20.24 -0.56 -8.68
C GLY A 126 20.79 -0.86 -7.28
N LYS A 127 20.33 -0.15 -6.25
CA LYS A 127 20.59 -0.45 -4.85
C LYS A 127 19.33 -0.99 -4.20
N GLN A 128 19.49 -2.04 -3.41
CA GLN A 128 18.41 -2.63 -2.62
C GLN A 128 18.44 -2.08 -1.20
N PHE A 129 17.29 -1.66 -0.71
CA PHE A 129 17.05 -1.16 0.63
C PHE A 129 15.99 -2.05 1.31
N LEU A 130 16.19 -2.28 2.59
CA LEU A 130 15.21 -2.90 3.47
C LEU A 130 14.69 -1.81 4.39
N ILE A 131 13.54 -1.24 4.06
CA ILE A 131 12.92 -0.23 4.90
C ILE A 131 12.29 -0.93 6.08
N LYS A 132 12.71 -0.59 7.30
CA LYS A 132 12.21 -1.17 8.54
C LYS A 132 11.68 -0.07 9.44
N ASP A 133 10.42 -0.22 9.81
CA ASP A 133 9.74 0.71 10.70
C ASP A 133 8.76 -0.05 11.61
N SER A 134 8.16 0.68 12.54
CA SER A 134 7.00 0.22 13.29
C SER A 134 5.73 0.31 12.46
N LEU A 135 4.71 -0.49 12.79
CA LEU A 135 3.43 -0.39 12.10
C LEU A 135 2.79 0.99 12.37
N PRO A 136 2.27 1.67 11.34
CA PRO A 136 1.65 2.98 11.51
C PRO A 136 0.39 2.87 12.38
N LYS A 137 0.25 3.75 13.37
CA LYS A 137 -0.92 3.75 14.26
C LYS A 137 -2.08 4.48 13.59
N PHE A 138 -3.18 3.76 13.36
CA PHE A 138 -4.42 4.32 12.85
C PHE A 138 -5.47 4.42 13.96
N GLU A 139 -5.94 5.64 14.22
CA GLU A 139 -7.07 5.89 15.13
C GLU A 139 -8.39 5.71 14.38
N TRP A 140 -8.80 4.45 14.19
CA TRP A 140 -10.03 4.11 13.47
C TRP A 140 -11.28 4.55 14.23
N LYS A 141 -12.10 5.39 13.58
CA LYS A 141 -13.46 5.72 13.97
C LYS A 141 -14.42 4.77 13.26
N MET A 142 -14.98 3.84 14.03
CA MET A 142 -15.99 2.91 13.51
C MET A 142 -17.30 3.64 13.26
N SER A 143 -17.94 3.36 12.13
CA SER A 143 -19.29 3.84 11.82
C SER A 143 -20.30 2.69 11.80
N GLY A 144 -21.59 3.02 11.85
CA GLY A 144 -22.67 2.03 11.71
C GLY A 144 -23.00 1.66 10.26
N GLU A 145 -22.30 2.25 9.28
CA GLU A 145 -22.53 1.96 7.87
C GLU A 145 -22.04 0.56 7.53
N THR A 146 -22.89 -0.19 6.81
CA THR A 146 -22.60 -1.54 6.35
C THR A 146 -22.77 -1.65 4.86
N LYS A 147 -21.98 -2.51 4.23
CA LYS A 147 -22.15 -2.89 2.83
C LYS A 147 -21.69 -4.31 2.60
N GLN A 148 -22.06 -4.87 1.47
CA GLN A 148 -21.66 -6.22 1.07
C GLN A 148 -20.55 -6.15 0.02
N ILE A 149 -19.43 -6.85 0.27
CA ILE A 149 -18.32 -6.99 -0.68
C ILE A 149 -18.16 -8.49 -0.95
N GLY A 150 -18.56 -8.91 -2.15
CA GLY A 150 -18.69 -10.33 -2.48
C GLY A 150 -19.70 -11.02 -1.55
N GLN A 151 -19.23 -12.01 -0.79
CA GLN A 151 -20.04 -12.74 0.20
C GLN A 151 -19.90 -12.19 1.63
N TYR A 152 -19.10 -11.15 1.85
CA TYR A 152 -18.76 -10.66 3.18
C TYR A 152 -19.55 -9.42 3.55
N ALA A 153 -20.14 -9.44 4.74
CA ALA A 153 -20.70 -8.24 5.38
C ALA A 153 -19.56 -7.39 5.91
N CYS A 154 -19.51 -6.13 5.49
CA CYS A 154 -18.45 -5.20 5.82
C CYS A 154 -18.98 -4.00 6.58
N PHE A 155 -18.16 -3.47 7.48
CA PHE A 155 -18.40 -2.28 8.28
C PHE A 155 -17.40 -1.21 7.87
N LYS A 156 -17.84 0.05 7.87
CA LYS A 156 -16.99 1.19 7.54
C LYS A 156 -16.28 1.73 8.78
N ALA A 157 -15.00 2.01 8.63
CA ALA A 157 -14.19 2.77 9.57
C ALA A 157 -13.47 3.90 8.83
N THR A 158 -13.21 5.01 9.51
CA THR A 158 -12.39 6.10 8.97
C THR A 158 -11.22 6.43 9.89
N ALA A 159 -10.10 6.87 9.33
CA ALA A 159 -8.95 7.34 10.08
C ALA A 159 -8.28 8.49 9.33
N THR A 160 -7.48 9.27 10.03
CA THR A 160 -6.62 10.30 9.43
C THR A 160 -5.19 9.79 9.39
N LYS A 161 -4.55 9.89 8.22
CA LYS A 161 -3.16 9.47 8.01
C LYS A 161 -2.32 10.69 7.61
N LYS A 162 -1.09 10.79 8.13
CA LYS A 162 -0.07 11.72 7.60
C LYS A 162 0.42 11.26 6.24
N VAL A 163 0.46 12.16 5.27
CA VAL A 163 0.97 11.86 3.94
C VAL A 163 2.49 11.81 4.00
N ASP A 164 3.07 10.79 3.38
CA ASP A 164 4.52 10.76 3.17
C ASP A 164 4.85 11.85 2.14
N ALA A 165 5.80 12.73 2.45
CA ALA A 165 6.26 13.79 1.55
C ALA A 165 6.76 13.26 0.19
N MET A 166 7.12 11.98 0.12
CA MET A 166 7.56 11.28 -1.07
C MET A 166 6.44 10.51 -1.80
N ASP A 167 5.21 10.50 -1.26
CA ASP A 167 4.05 9.90 -1.91
C ASP A 167 3.56 10.78 -3.06
N PHE A 168 4.06 10.46 -4.25
CA PHE A 168 3.71 11.18 -5.47
C PHE A 168 2.21 11.11 -5.82
N ARG A 169 1.46 10.14 -5.29
CA ARG A 169 0.02 10.02 -5.56
C ARG A 169 -0.77 11.12 -4.88
N SER A 170 -0.24 11.67 -3.80
CA SER A 170 -0.85 12.73 -3.00
C SER A 170 -0.39 14.13 -3.45
N MET A 171 0.62 14.23 -4.33
CA MET A 171 1.07 15.50 -4.93
C MET A 171 -0.04 16.12 -5.79
N ARG A 172 -0.41 17.37 -5.50
CA ARG A 172 -1.38 18.17 -6.25
C ARG A 172 -0.67 19.37 -6.86
N ARG A 173 -1.04 19.74 -8.09
CA ARG A 173 -0.59 21.01 -8.64
C ARG A 173 -1.30 22.14 -7.92
N LYS A 174 -0.54 23.14 -7.47
CA LYS A 174 -1.04 24.35 -6.85
C LYS A 174 -1.97 25.07 -7.83
N ASN A 175 -3.22 25.26 -7.44
CA ASN A 175 -4.20 25.93 -8.29
C ASN A 175 -3.85 27.43 -8.34
N ASN A 176 -3.52 27.95 -9.52
CA ASN A 176 -2.98 29.30 -9.67
C ASN A 176 -4.11 30.31 -9.99
N ASP A 177 -5.25 30.20 -9.30
CA ASP A 177 -6.37 31.14 -9.46
C ASP A 177 -6.05 32.53 -8.89
N ASP A 178 -4.95 32.66 -8.12
CA ASP A 178 -4.41 33.94 -7.63
C ASP A 178 -3.20 34.44 -8.44
N ALA A 179 -3.00 33.92 -9.67
CA ALA A 179 -1.94 34.38 -10.58
C ALA A 179 -2.23 35.72 -11.27
N SER A 180 -3.24 36.49 -10.84
CA SER A 180 -3.31 37.90 -11.19
C SER A 180 -2.41 38.70 -10.25
N LYS A 181 -1.26 39.13 -10.77
CA LYS A 181 -0.22 40.00 -10.16
C LYS A 181 1.00 39.28 -9.60
N LYS A 182 1.88 38.85 -10.50
CA LYS A 182 3.31 39.13 -10.37
C LYS A 182 3.91 39.16 -11.78
N GLU A 183 4.30 40.36 -12.21
CA GLU A 183 5.16 40.56 -13.38
C GLU A 183 6.33 39.60 -13.25
N THR A 184 6.43 38.68 -14.21
CA THR A 184 7.45 37.65 -14.18
C THR A 184 8.66 38.21 -14.91
N ASP A 185 9.66 38.62 -14.15
CA ASP A 185 11.03 38.75 -14.64
C ASP A 185 11.45 37.38 -15.18
N SER A 186 11.71 37.32 -16.48
CA SER A 186 11.91 36.12 -17.31
C SER A 186 13.17 35.30 -16.99
N THR A 187 13.79 35.51 -15.83
CA THR A 187 15.15 35.02 -15.53
C THR A 187 15.22 34.01 -14.38
N LYS A 188 14.10 33.66 -13.73
CA LYS A 188 14.03 32.58 -12.74
C LYS A 188 13.07 31.48 -13.19
N THR A 189 13.60 30.32 -13.58
CA THR A 189 12.84 29.08 -13.71
C THR A 189 12.21 28.80 -12.34
N LYS A 190 10.88 28.89 -12.23
CA LYS A 190 10.17 28.43 -11.04
C LYS A 190 10.40 26.93 -10.92
N ASP A 191 10.83 26.47 -9.75
CA ASP A 191 11.04 25.06 -9.50
C ASP A 191 9.70 24.33 -9.63
N VAL A 192 9.64 23.28 -10.45
CA VAL A 192 8.41 22.50 -10.69
C VAL A 192 7.85 21.92 -9.37
N MET A 193 8.70 21.75 -8.36
CA MET A 193 8.33 21.32 -7.00
C MET A 193 7.67 22.42 -6.16
N ASP A 194 7.94 23.71 -6.43
CA ASP A 194 7.30 24.84 -5.72
C ASP A 194 5.82 25.00 -6.11
N GLU A 195 5.43 24.42 -7.24
CA GLU A 195 4.05 24.37 -7.73
C GLU A 195 3.30 23.10 -7.27
N ILE A 196 3.88 22.29 -6.38
CA ILE A 196 3.27 21.06 -5.89
C ILE A 196 2.90 21.20 -4.41
N GLU A 197 1.62 21.06 -4.11
CA GLU A 197 1.10 20.98 -2.74
C GLU A 197 0.89 19.51 -2.35
N VAL A 198 1.51 19.11 -1.24
CA VAL A 198 1.27 17.81 -0.60
C VAL A 198 0.42 18.06 0.64
N PRO A 199 -0.81 17.53 0.73
CA PRO A 199 -1.61 17.70 1.93
C PRO A 199 -0.90 17.02 3.11
N GLU A 200 -0.83 17.66 4.28
CA GLU A 200 -0.16 17.08 5.45
C GLU A 200 -0.84 15.79 5.93
N THR A 201 -2.17 15.73 5.78
CA THR A 201 -2.97 14.58 6.17
C THR A 201 -4.06 14.29 5.14
N ILE A 202 -4.45 13.02 5.06
CA ILE A 202 -5.58 12.55 4.26
C ILE A 202 -6.54 11.73 5.12
N GLU A 203 -7.82 11.78 4.78
CA GLU A 203 -8.80 10.85 5.31
C GLU A 203 -8.70 9.52 4.58
N VAL A 204 -8.70 8.44 5.36
CA VAL A 204 -8.70 7.06 4.89
C VAL A 204 -10.02 6.44 5.32
N THR A 205 -10.77 5.92 4.37
CA THR A 205 -11.96 5.11 4.63
C THR A 205 -11.64 3.65 4.37
N ALA A 206 -11.91 2.77 5.33
CA ALA A 206 -11.72 1.34 5.20
C ALA A 206 -13.03 0.59 5.41
N TRP A 207 -13.28 -0.45 4.63
CA TRP A 207 -14.36 -1.40 4.84
C TRP A 207 -13.76 -2.75 5.24
N TYR A 208 -14.16 -3.26 6.40
CA TYR A 208 -13.60 -4.50 6.97
C TYR A 208 -14.69 -5.50 7.33
N THR A 209 -14.35 -6.78 7.33
CA THR A 209 -15.28 -7.85 7.73
C THR A 209 -14.81 -8.60 8.97
N MET A 210 -15.68 -8.68 9.97
CA MET A 210 -15.43 -9.47 11.19
C MET A 210 -15.57 -10.99 10.96
N GLN A 211 -16.08 -11.42 9.79
CA GLN A 211 -16.18 -12.83 9.44
C GLN A 211 -14.80 -13.49 9.25
N ILE A 212 -13.77 -12.67 8.98
CA ILE A 212 -12.36 -13.09 8.98
C ILE A 212 -11.66 -12.27 10.07
N PRO A 213 -11.64 -12.75 11.33
CA PRO A 213 -11.21 -11.97 12.49
C PRO A 213 -9.68 -11.92 12.59
N VAL A 214 -9.06 -11.22 11.65
CA VAL A 214 -7.62 -10.93 11.63
C VAL A 214 -7.39 -9.43 11.57
N ASN A 215 -6.33 -8.98 12.23
CA ASN A 215 -5.93 -7.59 12.22
C ASN A 215 -4.99 -7.30 11.02
N GLN A 216 -5.46 -7.60 9.81
CA GLN A 216 -4.66 -7.52 8.59
C GLN A 216 -5.42 -6.75 7.51
N GLY A 217 -4.67 -6.19 6.57
CA GLY A 217 -5.20 -5.40 5.46
C GLY A 217 -4.15 -5.15 4.38
N PRO A 218 -4.54 -4.55 3.25
CA PRO A 218 -3.64 -4.29 2.13
C PRO A 218 -2.57 -3.25 2.50
N GLY A 219 -1.35 -3.45 2.00
CA GLY A 219 -0.24 -2.53 2.22
C GLY A 219 0.06 -2.28 3.71
N GLU A 220 0.18 -1.01 4.09
CA GLU A 220 0.36 -0.56 5.47
C GLU A 220 -0.92 -0.61 6.34
N TYR A 221 -2.11 -0.77 5.74
CA TYR A 221 -3.37 -0.67 6.48
C TYR A 221 -3.59 -1.90 7.38
N TRP A 222 -3.88 -1.63 8.65
CA TRP A 222 -4.16 -2.60 9.71
C TRP A 222 -4.85 -1.86 10.88
N GLY A 223 -5.13 -2.56 11.96
CA GLY A 223 -5.69 -2.06 13.22
C GLY A 223 -7.18 -2.38 13.42
N LEU A 224 -7.86 -2.96 12.43
CA LEU A 224 -9.29 -3.27 12.49
C LEU A 224 -9.53 -4.70 13.00
N PRO A 225 -10.66 -4.99 13.66
CA PRO A 225 -10.93 -6.30 14.27
C PRO A 225 -11.21 -7.42 13.25
N GLY A 226 -11.11 -7.13 11.95
CA GLY A 226 -11.30 -8.07 10.87
C GLY A 226 -10.57 -7.64 9.61
N LEU A 227 -10.52 -8.53 8.62
CA LEU A 227 -9.79 -8.29 7.38
C LEU A 227 -10.36 -7.08 6.64
N ILE A 228 -9.47 -6.15 6.27
CA ILE A 228 -9.83 -4.97 5.48
C ILE A 228 -10.03 -5.38 4.03
N LEU A 229 -11.24 -5.24 3.50
CA LEU A 229 -11.57 -5.63 2.13
C LEU A 229 -11.52 -4.47 1.15
N GLU A 230 -11.65 -3.24 1.62
CA GLU A 230 -11.58 -2.07 0.76
C GLU A 230 -10.96 -0.90 1.51
N VAL A 231 -10.12 -0.13 0.82
CA VAL A 231 -9.55 1.12 1.32
C VAL A 231 -9.70 2.20 0.27
N HIS A 232 -10.19 3.37 0.68
CA HIS A 232 -10.11 4.60 -0.06
C HIS A 232 -9.18 5.56 0.68
N ALA A 233 -8.11 5.98 0.01
CA ALA A 233 -7.15 6.94 0.53
C ALA A 233 -6.80 7.94 -0.58
N ASP A 234 -7.22 9.20 -0.40
CA ASP A 234 -7.14 10.25 -1.41
C ASP A 234 -7.73 9.77 -2.77
N ARG A 235 -6.92 9.70 -3.83
CA ARG A 235 -7.33 9.27 -5.18
C ARG A 235 -7.18 7.78 -5.44
N THR A 236 -6.75 7.01 -4.44
CA THR A 236 -6.49 5.57 -4.57
C THR A 236 -7.58 4.75 -3.89
N THR A 237 -8.10 3.78 -4.63
CA THR A 237 -9.02 2.76 -4.12
C THR A 237 -8.36 1.40 -4.22
N ILE A 238 -8.29 0.67 -3.13
CA ILE A 238 -7.80 -0.71 -3.06
C ILE A 238 -8.99 -1.60 -2.73
N LEU A 239 -9.35 -2.52 -3.62
CA LEU A 239 -10.52 -3.39 -3.46
C LEU A 239 -10.12 -4.86 -3.49
N CYS A 240 -10.56 -5.63 -2.50
CA CYS A 240 -10.40 -7.07 -2.46
C CYS A 240 -11.34 -7.73 -3.48
N SER A 241 -10.78 -8.50 -4.40
CA SER A 241 -11.52 -9.20 -5.46
C SER A 241 -11.73 -10.69 -5.17
N LYS A 242 -10.80 -11.31 -4.44
CA LYS A 242 -10.83 -12.76 -4.16
C LYS A 242 -10.18 -13.04 -2.81
N ILE A 243 -10.76 -13.97 -2.06
CA ILE A 243 -10.21 -14.48 -0.80
C ILE A 243 -10.23 -16.01 -0.85
N VAL A 244 -9.11 -16.63 -0.50
CA VAL A 244 -8.97 -18.06 -0.31
C VAL A 244 -8.50 -18.28 1.12
N LEU A 245 -9.28 -19.02 1.90
CA LEU A 245 -8.95 -19.35 3.29
C LEU A 245 -8.47 -20.79 3.36
N ASN A 246 -7.39 -21.02 4.11
CA ASN A 246 -6.72 -22.29 4.29
C ASN A 246 -6.48 -23.02 2.95
N PRO A 247 -5.72 -22.43 2.02
CA PRO A 247 -5.35 -23.11 0.78
C PRO A 247 -4.60 -24.42 1.10
N GLU A 248 -4.79 -25.44 0.25
CA GLU A 248 -4.05 -26.71 0.35
C GLU A 248 -2.55 -26.47 0.20
N ASP A 249 -2.18 -25.66 -0.80
CA ASP A 249 -0.83 -25.16 -0.99
C ASP A 249 -0.64 -23.86 -0.20
N LYS A 250 -0.09 -23.97 1.01
CA LYS A 250 0.25 -22.81 1.83
C LYS A 250 1.49 -22.10 1.29
N GLU A 251 1.45 -20.77 1.30
CA GLU A 251 2.60 -19.94 0.93
C GLU A 251 3.39 -19.53 2.17
N ASP A 252 4.70 -19.69 2.14
CA ASP A 252 5.56 -19.23 3.24
C ASP A 252 5.55 -17.70 3.35
N ILE A 253 5.11 -17.19 4.50
CA ILE A 253 5.24 -15.78 4.85
C ILE A 253 6.70 -15.54 5.25
N LYS A 254 7.53 -15.20 4.26
CA LYS A 254 8.96 -14.98 4.46
C LYS A 254 9.23 -13.55 4.89
N LYS A 255 9.88 -13.40 6.04
CA LYS A 255 10.44 -12.14 6.51
C LYS A 255 11.62 -11.73 5.58
N PRO A 256 11.60 -10.52 5.01
CA PRO A 256 12.69 -10.04 4.17
C PRO A 256 13.92 -9.67 5.01
N GLU A 257 15.11 -9.98 4.48
CA GLU A 257 16.41 -9.74 5.13
C GLU A 257 17.43 -9.07 4.18
N LYS A 258 17.06 -8.85 2.91
CA LYS A 258 17.98 -8.38 1.88
C LYS A 258 17.92 -6.86 1.72
N GLY A 259 19.08 -6.26 1.49
CA GLY A 259 19.23 -4.83 1.23
C GLY A 259 19.83 -4.09 2.42
N LYS A 260 20.16 -2.81 2.22
CA LYS A 260 20.61 -1.93 3.29
C LYS A 260 19.43 -1.59 4.19
N GLU A 261 19.48 -1.99 5.47
CA GLU A 261 18.48 -1.61 6.47
C GLU A 261 18.48 -0.09 6.68
N VAL A 262 17.31 0.53 6.52
CA VAL A 262 17.06 1.97 6.69
C VAL A 262 15.67 2.19 7.26
N THR A 263 15.41 3.31 7.91
CA THR A 263 14.04 3.73 8.27
C THR A 263 13.34 4.36 7.06
N GLN A 264 12.01 4.56 7.14
CA GLN A 264 11.27 5.26 6.08
C GLN A 264 11.79 6.69 5.89
N GLU A 265 12.12 7.39 6.98
CA GLU A 265 12.68 8.75 6.94
C GLU A 265 14.05 8.78 6.27
N GLU A 266 14.96 7.87 6.65
CA GLU A 266 16.28 7.75 6.02
C GLU A 266 16.17 7.41 4.53
N TYR A 267 15.24 6.53 4.16
CA TYR A 267 14.98 6.19 2.77
C TYR A 267 14.48 7.41 1.99
N ASN A 268 13.55 8.18 2.55
CA ASN A 268 13.03 9.40 1.95
C ASN A 268 14.15 10.44 1.73
N ASP A 269 15.08 10.60 2.67
CA ASP A 269 16.21 11.50 2.52
C ASP A 269 17.21 11.03 1.44
N ILE A 270 17.46 9.72 1.36
CA ILE A 270 18.26 9.12 0.28
C ILE A 270 17.61 9.40 -1.08
N MET A 271 16.29 9.23 -1.19
CA MET A 271 15.56 9.53 -2.42
C MET A 271 15.65 11.00 -2.80
N LYS A 272 15.33 11.90 -1.86
CA LYS A 272 15.39 13.36 -2.09
C LYS A 272 16.76 13.79 -2.58
N LYS A 273 17.83 13.37 -1.89
CA LYS A 273 19.20 13.70 -2.26
C LYS A 273 19.55 13.19 -3.67
N LYS A 274 19.12 11.97 -4.01
CA LYS A 274 19.38 11.40 -5.34
C LYS A 274 18.64 12.14 -6.45
N ILE A 275 17.39 12.55 -6.18
CA ILE A 275 16.60 13.35 -7.12
C ILE A 275 17.26 14.70 -7.34
N GLU A 276 17.75 15.36 -6.29
CA GLU A 276 18.48 16.63 -6.41
C GLU A 276 19.79 16.46 -7.19
N GLU A 277 20.61 15.44 -6.88
CA GLU A 277 21.83 15.14 -7.64
C GLU A 277 21.55 14.93 -9.14
N MET A 278 20.50 14.18 -9.48
CA MET A 278 20.09 13.99 -10.87
C MET A 278 19.64 15.30 -11.50
N ARG A 279 18.90 16.12 -10.77
CA ARG A 279 18.45 17.42 -11.24
C ARG A 279 19.64 18.32 -11.58
N GLU A 280 20.66 18.39 -10.75
CA GLU A 280 21.88 19.16 -11.02
C GLU A 280 22.63 18.61 -12.25
N MET A 281 22.76 17.29 -12.38
CA MET A 281 23.46 16.66 -13.50
C MET A 281 22.73 16.79 -14.85
N TYR A 282 21.40 16.72 -14.87
CA TYR A 282 20.59 16.74 -16.10
C TYR A 282 20.02 18.13 -16.43
N GLY A 283 19.75 18.97 -15.42
CA GLY A 283 19.26 20.34 -15.58
C GLY A 283 20.29 21.31 -16.16
N GLY A 284 21.59 20.98 -16.10
CA GLY A 284 22.67 21.77 -16.69
C GLY A 284 22.86 21.61 -18.21
N ARG A 285 22.31 20.56 -18.84
CA ARG A 285 22.58 20.22 -20.26
C ARG A 285 21.62 20.84 -21.29
N GLY A 286 20.55 21.51 -20.86
CA GLY A 286 19.62 22.21 -21.76
C GLY A 286 20.03 23.65 -22.09
N ARG A 287 21.20 24.12 -21.63
CA ARG A 287 21.60 25.54 -21.66
C ARG A 287 22.66 25.91 -22.71
N GLY A 288 22.93 25.04 -23.68
CA GLY A 288 23.87 25.29 -24.77
C GLY A 288 23.40 24.66 -26.07
N GLY A 289 22.49 25.34 -26.78
CA GLY A 289 21.97 24.83 -28.04
C GLY A 289 20.81 25.62 -28.62
N HIS A 290 20.96 26.94 -28.78
CA HIS A 290 20.52 27.68 -29.96
C HIS A 290 21.17 29.06 -29.98
#